data_AF-A0A8C3X685-F1
#
_entry.id   AF-A0A8C3X685-F1
#
_cell.length_a   1.000
_cell.length_b   1.000
_cell.length_c   1.000
_cell.angle_alpha   90.00
_cell.angle_beta   90.00
_cell.angle_gamma   90.00
#
_symmetry.space_group_name_H-M   'P 1'
#
loop_
_entity.id
_entity.type
_entity.pdbx_description
1 polymer ?
#
loop_
_entity_poly.entity_id
_entity_poly.type
_entity_poly.pdbx_seq_one_letter_code
_entity_poly.pdbx_strand_id
1 'polypeptide(L)'
;MLVLLAFIIIFHITSAALLFIATIDNAWWVGEEFLVDVWRVCINNTNCTELSDSVKEFSTVQAVQATMILSTILCCIAFLIFVLQLFRLKQGERFVLTSIIQLMSCLCVMIAASIYTDRRKDIHDGNPELYALTSDGSYGYSFILAWVAFAFTFISGLMYLILRKRK
;
A
#
# COMPACT_ATOMS: atom_id res chain seq x y z
N MET A 1 -5.24 -20.47 -21.97
CA MET A 1 -4.72 -19.09 -22.06
C MET A 1 -5.62 -18.09 -21.34
N LEU A 2 -6.93 -18.10 -21.62
CA LEU A 2 -7.89 -17.18 -21.00
C LEU A 2 -8.00 -17.30 -19.47
N VAL A 3 -8.02 -18.53 -18.92
CA VAL A 3 -8.09 -18.75 -17.46
C VAL A 3 -6.89 -18.14 -16.72
N LEU A 4 -5.68 -18.36 -17.24
CA LEU A 4 -4.46 -17.83 -16.65
C LEU A 4 -4.40 -16.30 -16.76
N LEU A 5 -4.86 -15.74 -17.89
CA LEU A 5 -4.99 -14.29 -18.06
C LEU A 5 -6.01 -13.70 -17.06
N ALA A 6 -7.18 -14.32 -16.92
CA ALA A 6 -8.19 -13.89 -15.96
C ALA A 6 -7.64 -13.93 -14.53
N PHE A 7 -6.92 -14.99 -14.16
CA PHE A 7 -6.27 -15.10 -12.86
C PHE A 7 -5.30 -13.95 -12.58
N ILE A 8 -4.43 -13.59 -13.54
CA ILE A 8 -3.49 -12.48 -13.39
C ILE A 8 -4.23 -11.14 -13.23
N ILE A 9 -5.26 -10.91 -14.03
CA ILE A 9 -6.06 -9.68 -13.96
C ILE A 9 -6.73 -9.57 -12.59
N ILE A 10 -7.39 -10.64 -12.13
CA ILE A 10 -8.02 -10.68 -10.80
C ILE A 10 -6.97 -10.43 -9.72
N PHE A 11 -5.83 -11.11 -9.79
CA PHE A 11 -4.75 -10.98 -8.80
C PHE A 11 -4.19 -9.54 -8.73
N HIS A 12 -4.05 -8.88 -9.89
CA HIS A 12 -3.62 -7.49 -9.96
C HIS A 12 -4.66 -6.52 -9.41
N ILE A 13 -5.94 -6.72 -9.75
CA ILE A 13 -7.05 -5.92 -9.23
C ILE A 13 -7.15 -6.08 -7.71
N THR A 14 -6.99 -7.29 -7.18
CA THR A 14 -6.95 -7.53 -5.73
C THR A 14 -5.77 -6.79 -5.10
N SER A 15 -4.58 -6.84 -5.70
CA SER A 15 -3.42 -6.09 -5.22
C SER A 15 -3.70 -4.58 -5.15
N ALA A 16 -4.32 -4.02 -6.18
CA ALA A 16 -4.70 -2.61 -6.22
C ALA A 16 -5.75 -2.26 -5.17
N ALA A 17 -6.79 -3.09 -5.00
CA ALA A 17 -7.82 -2.88 -3.98
C ALA A 17 -7.23 -2.90 -2.56
N LEU A 18 -6.32 -3.84 -2.27
CA LEU A 18 -5.62 -3.90 -0.99
C LEU A 18 -4.78 -2.63 -0.75
N LEU A 19 -4.04 -2.16 -1.75
CA LEU A 19 -3.28 -0.91 -1.67
C LEU A 19 -4.19 0.30 -1.47
N PHE A 20 -5.35 0.37 -2.14
CA PHE A 20 -6.29 1.47 -1.94
C PHE A 20 -6.86 1.49 -0.52
N ILE A 21 -7.30 0.35 0.01
CA ILE A 21 -7.82 0.26 1.38
C ILE A 21 -6.73 0.62 2.38
N ALA A 22 -5.55 0.03 2.25
CA ALA A 22 -4.41 0.32 3.13
C ALA A 22 -3.97 1.78 3.05
N THR A 23 -4.05 2.43 1.89
CA THR A 23 -3.65 3.83 1.74
C THR A 23 -4.72 4.79 2.25
N ILE A 24 -6.02 4.55 2.00
CA ILE A 24 -7.07 5.54 2.28
C ILE A 24 -7.50 5.54 3.75
N ASP A 25 -7.51 4.37 4.37
CA ASP A 25 -8.19 4.18 5.63
C ASP A 25 -7.26 4.32 6.83
N ASN A 26 -7.68 5.09 7.84
CA ASN A 26 -6.90 5.46 9.02
C ASN A 26 -6.97 4.36 10.10
N ALA A 27 -6.97 3.09 9.70
CA ALA A 27 -7.00 1.94 10.59
C ALA A 27 -5.64 1.24 10.62
N TRP A 28 -4.57 2.02 10.71
CA TRP A 28 -3.20 1.49 10.85
C TRP A 28 -2.86 1.20 12.31
N TRP A 29 -3.43 1.96 13.23
CA TRP A 29 -3.45 1.68 14.66
C TRP A 29 -4.87 1.85 15.19
N VAL A 30 -5.34 0.89 15.96
CA VAL A 30 -6.75 0.80 16.36
C VAL A 30 -6.90 0.37 17.82
N GLY A 31 -7.92 0.89 18.48
CA GLY A 31 -8.38 0.48 19.80
C GLY A 31 -9.91 0.41 19.84
N GLU A 32 -10.49 0.24 21.02
CA GLU A 32 -11.95 0.12 21.16
C GLU A 32 -12.70 1.38 20.67
N GLU A 33 -12.12 2.57 20.90
CA GLU A 33 -12.77 3.86 20.60
C GLU A 33 -11.97 4.74 19.64
N PHE A 34 -10.93 4.23 18.96
CA PHE A 34 -10.13 5.04 18.04
C PHE A 34 -9.61 4.28 16.81
N LEU A 35 -9.44 5.03 15.73
CA LEU A 35 -8.85 4.61 14.46
C LEU A 35 -7.90 5.73 14.03
N VAL A 36 -6.60 5.45 13.96
CA VAL A 36 -5.58 6.49 13.75
C VAL A 36 -4.48 6.11 12.77
N ASP A 37 -3.67 7.13 12.47
CA ASP A 37 -2.47 7.17 11.61
C ASP A 37 -2.74 7.31 10.10
N VAL A 38 -1.68 7.31 9.30
CA VAL A 38 -1.59 7.72 7.88
C VAL A 38 -2.10 9.13 7.57
N TRP A 39 -3.38 9.45 7.74
CA TRP A 39 -3.93 10.79 7.45
C TRP A 39 -4.49 11.48 8.69
N ARG A 40 -5.16 10.72 9.58
CA ARG A 40 -5.98 11.28 10.65
C ARG A 40 -5.83 10.54 11.95
N VAL A 41 -6.15 11.24 13.03
CA VAL A 41 -6.34 10.68 14.37
C VAL A 41 -7.82 10.85 14.72
N CYS A 42 -8.59 9.76 14.70
CA CYS A 42 -10.01 9.77 15.05
C CYS A 42 -10.24 9.11 16.41
N ILE A 43 -10.81 9.87 17.35
CA ILE A 43 -11.17 9.43 18.69
C ILE A 43 -12.71 9.46 18.83
N ASN A 44 -13.27 8.46 19.50
CA ASN A 44 -14.70 8.21 19.70
C ASN A 44 -15.50 8.26 18.39
N ASN A 45 -14.89 7.83 17.28
CA ASN A 45 -15.44 7.81 15.91
C ASN A 45 -16.04 9.14 15.40
N THR A 46 -15.82 10.25 16.11
CA THR A 46 -16.49 11.54 15.84
C THR A 46 -15.51 12.70 15.83
N ASN A 47 -14.47 12.65 16.66
CA ASN A 47 -13.45 13.68 16.72
C ASN A 47 -12.23 13.25 15.90
N CYS A 48 -12.18 13.68 14.63
CA CYS A 48 -11.07 13.39 13.72
C CYS A 48 -10.22 14.64 13.49
N THR A 49 -8.92 14.52 13.77
CA THR A 49 -7.93 15.56 13.51
C THR A 49 -7.01 15.10 12.38
N GLU A 50 -6.78 15.97 11.38
CA GLU A 50 -5.82 15.71 10.29
C GLU A 50 -4.38 15.83 10.81
N LEU A 51 -3.52 14.90 10.39
CA LEU A 51 -2.08 15.00 10.63
C LEU A 51 -1.51 16.12 9.75
N SER A 52 -0.74 17.01 10.37
CA SER A 52 -0.14 18.18 9.72
C SER A 52 1.27 18.44 10.25
N ASP A 53 1.94 19.45 9.71
CA ASP A 53 3.29 19.89 10.09
C ASP A 53 3.45 20.23 11.58
N SER A 54 2.34 20.32 12.35
CA SER A 54 2.35 20.46 13.80
C SER A 54 2.80 19.21 14.56
N VAL A 55 2.77 18.05 13.92
CA VAL A 55 3.18 16.75 14.49
C VAL A 55 4.71 16.67 14.51
N LYS A 56 5.29 16.32 15.66
CA LYS A 56 6.73 16.00 15.72
C LYS A 56 7.02 14.79 14.84
N GLU A 57 8.10 14.87 14.07
CA GLU A 57 8.47 13.88 13.05
C GLU A 57 7.45 13.73 11.91
N PHE A 58 6.73 14.80 11.58
CA PHE A 58 5.80 14.80 10.45
C PHE A 58 6.45 14.37 9.13
N SER A 59 7.75 14.63 8.92
CA SER A 59 8.49 14.15 7.75
C SER A 59 8.49 12.62 7.61
N THR A 60 8.49 11.89 8.73
CA THR A 60 8.37 10.42 8.76
C THR A 60 6.98 9.98 8.34
N VAL A 61 5.94 10.60 8.89
CA VAL A 61 4.54 10.35 8.51
C VAL A 61 4.34 10.66 7.02
N GLN A 62 4.86 11.79 6.56
CA GLN A 62 4.81 12.21 5.16
C GLN A 62 5.53 11.22 4.24
N ALA A 63 6.64 10.63 4.68
CA ALA A 63 7.32 9.57 3.92
C ALA A 63 6.42 8.34 3.76
N VAL A 64 5.71 7.91 4.83
CA VAL A 64 4.73 6.81 4.75
C VAL A 64 3.58 7.18 3.80
N GLN A 65 2.99 8.37 3.94
CA GLN A 65 1.93 8.87 3.05
C GLN A 65 2.35 8.86 1.57
N ALA A 66 3.49 9.48 1.27
CA ALA A 66 3.98 9.61 -0.10
C ALA A 66 4.33 8.25 -0.72
N THR A 67 4.94 7.35 0.06
CA THR A 67 5.30 6.00 -0.43
C THR A 67 4.07 5.10 -0.62
N MET A 68 3.05 5.21 0.22
CA MET A 68 1.76 4.53 0.00
C MET A 68 1.04 5.03 -1.25
N ILE A 69 0.94 6.36 -1.44
CA ILE A 69 0.38 6.94 -2.67
C ILE A 69 1.15 6.46 -3.90
N LEU A 70 2.48 6.56 -3.85
CA LEU A 70 3.34 6.16 -4.97
C LEU A 70 3.18 4.67 -5.30
N SER A 71 3.08 3.81 -4.28
CA SER A 71 2.80 2.39 -4.46
C SER A 71 1.48 2.16 -5.20
N THR A 72 0.40 2.81 -4.78
CA THR A 72 -0.92 2.71 -5.42
C THR A 72 -0.89 3.19 -6.87
N ILE A 73 -0.27 4.34 -7.14
CA ILE A 73 -0.13 4.90 -8.50
C ILE A 73 0.66 3.94 -9.40
N LEU A 74 1.81 3.46 -8.94
CA LEU A 74 2.64 2.53 -9.72
C LEU A 74 1.90 1.21 -10.00
N CYS A 75 1.12 0.68 -9.05
CA CYS A 75 0.30 -0.50 -9.27
C CYS A 75 -0.75 -0.27 -10.38
N CYS A 76 -1.40 0.89 -10.40
CA CYS A 76 -2.34 1.28 -11.45
C CYS A 76 -1.66 1.45 -12.82
N ILE A 77 -0.50 2.10 -12.86
CA ILE A 77 0.29 2.25 -14.09
C ILE A 77 0.74 0.88 -14.62
N ALA A 78 1.21 -0.02 -13.75
CA ALA A 78 1.58 -1.38 -14.14
C ALA A 78 0.41 -2.13 -14.77
N PHE A 79 -0.81 -1.97 -14.24
CA PHE A 79 -2.02 -2.54 -14.82
C PHE A 79 -2.31 -2.01 -16.23
N LEU A 80 -2.25 -0.69 -16.42
CA LEU A 80 -2.47 -0.08 -17.74
C LEU A 80 -1.42 -0.54 -18.75
N ILE A 81 -0.15 -0.58 -18.36
CA ILE A 81 0.92 -1.09 -19.22
C ILE A 81 0.70 -2.57 -19.54
N PHE A 82 0.27 -3.38 -18.57
CA PHE A 82 -0.05 -4.78 -18.81
C PHE A 82 -1.12 -4.92 -19.90
N VAL A 83 -2.22 -4.18 -19.79
CA VAL A 83 -3.29 -4.17 -20.80
C VAL A 83 -2.75 -3.75 -22.16
N LEU A 84 -1.92 -2.71 -22.23
CA LEU A 84 -1.29 -2.28 -23.49
C LEU A 84 -0.37 -3.36 -24.08
N GLN A 85 0.42 -4.05 -23.23
CA GLN A 85 1.29 -5.14 -23.65
C GLN A 85 0.49 -6.35 -24.16
N LEU A 86 -0.71 -6.62 -23.64
CA LEU A 86 -1.55 -7.70 -24.19
C LEU A 86 -1.82 -7.51 -25.69
N PHE A 87 -2.05 -6.27 -26.13
CA PHE A 87 -2.32 -5.97 -27.55
C PHE A 87 -1.06 -5.74 -28.38
N ARG A 88 -0.06 -5.05 -27.83
CA ARG A 88 1.11 -4.57 -28.60
C ARG A 88 2.29 -5.54 -28.65
N LEU A 89 2.46 -6.35 -27.61
CA LEU A 89 3.65 -7.19 -27.45
C LEU A 89 3.70 -8.29 -28.52
N LYS A 90 4.88 -8.63 -29.05
CA LYS A 90 4.99 -9.74 -30.01
C LYS A 90 4.82 -11.07 -29.29
N GLN A 91 4.43 -12.08 -30.04
CA GLN A 91 4.32 -13.41 -29.50
C GLN A 91 5.70 -13.94 -29.05
N GLY A 92 5.77 -14.54 -27.88
CA GLY A 92 7.00 -15.05 -27.26
C GLY A 92 7.69 -14.04 -26.32
N GLU A 93 7.34 -12.76 -26.39
CA GLU A 93 7.89 -11.72 -25.50
C GLU A 93 7.28 -11.81 -24.09
N ARG A 94 8.00 -11.24 -23.11
CA ARG A 94 7.64 -11.21 -21.69
C ARG A 94 7.09 -9.85 -21.28
N PHE A 95 6.32 -9.80 -20.20
CA PHE A 95 5.75 -8.57 -19.64
C PHE A 95 6.74 -7.84 -18.71
N VAL A 96 7.98 -7.62 -19.19
CA VAL A 96 9.10 -7.12 -18.37
C VAL A 96 8.84 -5.72 -17.82
N LEU A 97 8.33 -4.80 -18.64
CA LEU A 97 8.04 -3.43 -18.20
C LEU A 97 6.96 -3.40 -17.11
N THR A 98 5.86 -4.13 -17.29
CA THR A 98 4.84 -4.31 -16.24
C THR A 98 5.46 -4.87 -14.95
N SER A 99 6.31 -5.90 -15.06
CA SER A 99 6.99 -6.50 -13.92
C SER A 99 7.83 -5.48 -13.14
N ILE A 100 8.66 -4.68 -13.82
CA ILE A 100 9.52 -3.68 -13.18
C ILE A 100 8.67 -2.66 -12.40
N ILE A 101 7.63 -2.11 -13.01
CA ILE A 101 6.78 -1.11 -12.35
C ILE A 101 6.02 -1.73 -11.18
N GLN A 102 5.53 -2.96 -11.32
CA GLN A 102 4.86 -3.67 -10.23
C GLN A 102 5.81 -3.95 -9.06
N LEU A 103 7.08 -4.29 -9.33
CA LEU A 103 8.10 -4.46 -8.31
C LEU A 103 8.51 -3.13 -7.65
N MET A 104 8.46 -2.02 -8.37
CA MET A 104 8.63 -0.69 -7.77
C MET A 104 7.47 -0.36 -6.82
N SER A 105 6.22 -0.65 -7.22
CA SER A 105 5.05 -0.53 -6.32
C SER A 105 5.22 -1.37 -5.05
N CYS A 106 5.67 -2.63 -5.21
CA CYS A 106 6.00 -3.54 -4.12
C CYS A 106 7.05 -2.97 -3.15
N LEU A 107 8.13 -2.40 -3.69
CA LEU A 107 9.18 -1.77 -2.89
C LEU A 107 8.63 -0.58 -2.10
N CYS A 108 7.79 0.26 -2.71
CA CYS A 108 7.20 1.41 -2.04
C CYS A 108 6.32 1.03 -0.83
N VAL A 109 5.42 0.04 -0.97
CA VAL A 109 4.56 -0.39 0.16
C VAL A 109 5.38 -1.09 1.26
N MET A 110 6.41 -1.85 0.91
CA MET A 110 7.32 -2.45 1.89
C MET A 110 8.06 -1.38 2.70
N ILE A 111 8.56 -0.33 2.04
CA ILE A 111 9.23 0.79 2.70
C ILE A 111 8.25 1.51 3.64
N ALA A 112 7.05 1.83 3.16
CA ALA A 112 6.03 2.50 3.98
C ALA A 112 5.71 1.72 5.26
N ALA A 113 5.40 0.43 5.12
CA ALA A 113 5.06 -0.43 6.25
C ALA A 113 6.25 -0.62 7.21
N SER A 114 7.48 -0.69 6.69
CA SER A 114 8.69 -0.82 7.50
C SER A 114 8.99 0.44 8.29
N ILE A 115 8.93 1.63 7.66
CA ILE A 115 9.11 2.93 8.33
C ILE A 115 8.07 3.08 9.44
N TYR A 116 6.81 2.80 9.15
CA TYR A 116 5.77 2.88 10.16
C TYR A 116 6.00 1.90 11.32
N THR A 117 6.41 0.66 11.02
CA THR A 117 6.72 -0.33 12.07
C THR A 117 7.81 0.14 13.02
N ASP A 118 8.86 0.77 12.46
CA ASP A 118 10.02 1.27 13.20
C ASP A 118 9.71 2.55 14.00
N ARG A 119 9.05 3.53 13.37
CA ARG A 119 8.93 4.89 13.90
C ARG A 119 7.62 5.19 14.64
N ARG A 120 6.62 4.30 14.58
CA ARG A 120 5.29 4.56 15.15
C ARG A 120 5.31 4.90 16.65
N LYS A 121 6.14 4.21 17.45
CA LYS A 121 6.25 4.52 18.89
C LYS A 121 6.79 5.93 19.13
N ASP A 122 7.86 6.30 18.44
CA ASP A 122 8.47 7.63 18.54
C ASP A 122 7.49 8.75 18.14
N ILE A 123 6.66 8.51 17.12
CA ILE A 123 5.60 9.45 16.70
C ILE A 123 4.52 9.58 17.79
N HIS A 124 4.04 8.45 18.36
CA HIS A 124 2.98 8.47 19.38
C HIS A 124 3.48 9.11 20.69
N ASP A 125 4.65 8.68 21.18
CA ASP A 125 5.25 9.17 22.43
C ASP A 125 5.71 10.63 22.31
N GLY A 126 6.14 11.06 21.12
CA GLY A 126 6.56 12.43 20.84
C GLY A 126 5.41 13.45 20.81
N ASN A 127 4.17 12.99 20.62
CA ASN A 127 2.97 13.82 20.42
C ASN A 127 1.83 13.44 21.40
N PRO A 128 2.05 13.56 22.73
CA PRO A 128 1.11 13.08 23.73
C PRO A 128 -0.26 13.79 23.68
N GLU A 129 -0.30 15.07 23.32
CA GLU A 129 -1.56 15.81 23.18
C GLU A 129 -2.49 15.21 22.12
N LEU A 130 -1.93 14.57 21.10
CA LEU A 130 -2.69 13.95 20.01
C LEU A 130 -2.96 12.45 20.25
N TYR A 131 -2.00 11.73 20.85
CA TYR A 131 -2.05 10.26 20.97
C TYR A 131 -2.30 9.73 22.40
N ALA A 132 -2.52 10.59 23.42
CA ALA A 132 -2.70 10.14 24.81
C ALA A 132 -3.78 9.05 24.98
N LEU A 133 -4.87 9.14 24.22
CA LEU A 133 -6.00 8.20 24.27
C LEU A 133 -5.83 6.98 23.35
N THR A 134 -4.65 6.80 22.74
CA THR A 134 -4.41 5.75 21.73
C THR A 134 -3.33 4.74 22.13
N SER A 135 -2.77 4.88 23.33
CA SER A 135 -1.60 4.11 23.78
C SER A 135 -1.83 2.60 23.93
N ASP A 136 -3.07 2.19 24.20
CA ASP A 136 -3.51 0.80 24.40
C ASP A 136 -3.91 0.08 23.10
N GLY A 137 -3.66 0.70 21.95
CA GLY A 137 -4.05 0.16 20.65
C GLY A 137 -3.22 -1.04 20.19
N SER A 138 -3.55 -1.47 18.98
CA SER A 138 -2.84 -2.52 18.25
C SER A 138 -2.80 -2.21 16.75
N TYR A 139 -1.98 -2.94 16.00
CA TYR A 139 -1.91 -2.79 14.55
C TYR A 139 -3.27 -3.13 13.92
N GLY A 140 -3.85 -2.16 13.22
CA GLY A 140 -5.15 -2.30 12.59
C GLY A 140 -5.11 -3.00 11.23
N TYR A 141 -6.29 -3.26 10.66
CA TYR A 141 -6.39 -4.01 9.42
C TYR A 141 -5.71 -3.31 8.25
N SER A 142 -5.73 -1.97 8.15
CA SER A 142 -5.09 -1.26 7.03
C SER A 142 -3.58 -1.51 7.00
N PHE A 143 -2.93 -1.55 8.17
CA PHE A 143 -1.52 -1.90 8.27
C PHE A 143 -1.27 -3.37 7.86
N ILE A 144 -2.12 -4.29 8.29
CA ILE A 144 -2.01 -5.70 7.88
C ILE A 144 -2.23 -5.84 6.36
N LEU A 145 -3.21 -5.14 5.80
CA LEU A 145 -3.48 -5.13 4.36
C LEU A 145 -2.30 -4.54 3.57
N ALA A 146 -1.52 -3.60 4.11
CA ALA A 146 -0.28 -3.13 3.47
C ALA A 146 0.75 -4.26 3.31
N TRP A 147 0.94 -5.10 4.34
CA TRP A 147 1.84 -6.27 4.24
C TRP A 147 1.29 -7.38 3.33
N VAL A 148 -0.03 -7.59 3.31
CA VAL A 148 -0.65 -8.50 2.33
C VAL A 148 -0.48 -7.95 0.91
N ALA A 149 -0.68 -6.66 0.71
CA ALA A 149 -0.47 -5.98 -0.57
C ALA A 149 0.99 -6.08 -1.03
N PHE A 150 1.96 -5.97 -0.12
CA PHE A 150 3.38 -6.26 -0.41
C PHE A 150 3.56 -7.67 -0.99
N ALA A 151 3.06 -8.70 -0.31
CA ALA A 151 3.20 -10.08 -0.79
C ALA A 151 2.53 -10.29 -2.16
N PHE A 152 1.34 -9.71 -2.36
CA PHE A 152 0.60 -9.80 -3.62
C PHE A 152 1.30 -9.06 -4.75
N THR A 153 1.77 -7.84 -4.52
CA THR A 153 2.51 -7.06 -5.53
C THR A 153 3.84 -7.72 -5.89
N PHE A 154 4.54 -8.33 -4.93
CA PHE A 154 5.76 -9.10 -5.17
C PHE A 154 5.50 -10.32 -6.06
N ILE A 155 4.54 -11.17 -5.69
CA ILE A 155 4.17 -12.36 -6.46
C ILE A 155 3.71 -11.95 -7.87
N SER A 156 2.89 -10.91 -7.98
CA SER A 156 2.41 -10.37 -9.25
C SER A 156 3.58 -9.91 -10.13
N GLY A 157 4.52 -9.15 -9.57
CA GLY A 157 5.74 -8.70 -10.25
C GLY A 157 6.56 -9.86 -10.80
N LEU A 158 6.77 -10.92 -10.01
CA LEU A 158 7.48 -12.13 -10.44
C LEU A 158 6.71 -12.90 -11.52
N MET A 159 5.38 -13.00 -11.38
CA MET A 159 4.53 -13.63 -12.39
C MET A 159 4.69 -12.94 -13.75
N TYR A 160 4.62 -11.61 -13.82
CA TYR A 160 4.81 -10.87 -15.08
C TYR A 160 6.20 -11.07 -15.70
N LEU A 161 7.23 -11.31 -14.89
CA LEU A 161 8.59 -11.57 -15.37
C LEU A 161 8.71 -12.95 -16.05
N ILE A 162 8.03 -13.96 -15.48
CA ILE A 162 8.13 -15.34 -15.96
C ILE A 162 7.24 -15.56 -17.20
N LEU A 163 6.05 -14.93 -17.21
CA LEU A 163 5.05 -15.13 -18.24
C LEU A 163 5.50 -14.63 -19.61
N ARG A 164 5.18 -15.41 -20.64
CA ARG A 164 5.40 -15.09 -22.05
C ARG A 164 4.08 -15.06 -22.80
N LYS A 165 3.93 -14.10 -23.71
CA LYS A 165 2.78 -14.06 -24.63
C LYS A 165 2.80 -15.30 -25.51
N ARG A 166 1.82 -16.19 -25.36
CA ARG A 166 1.66 -17.38 -26.22
C ARG A 166 0.83 -17.05 -27.46
N LYS A 167 0.82 -17.98 -28.42
CA LYS A 167 0.04 -17.90 -29.67
C LYS A 167 -1.44 -17.80 -29.35
#